data_AF-A0A0H5DN45-F1
#
_entry.id   AF-A0A0H5DN45-F1
#
_cell.length_a   1.000
_cell.length_b   1.000
_cell.length_c   1.000
_cell.angle_alpha   90.00
_cell.angle_beta   90.00
_cell.angle_gamma   90.00
#
_symmetry.space_group_name_H-M   'P 1'
#
loop_
_entity.id
_entity.type
_entity.pdbx_description
1 polymer ?
#
loop_
_entity_poly.entity_id
_entity_poly.type
_entity_poly.pdbx_seq_one_letter_code
_entity_poly.pdbx_strand_id
1 'polypeptide(L)'
;MKRMEEILASRLKKKETQSKMEEMVRKSSQGELTSFSGIFHTVELTEGEKLKLEEILSVHAGDGENISEDLKRLSSITSEVKAITTQAILLHGERIKKAQDLLKRYKEGAFTAWLIATYGNRQTPYNFLQYYEFVERIPPQLKMQVDKMPKQAVYTLASRNGPQEMKEKLVLEWKGESKENLLRAIREMFPLSETDKRAASPADGVISSLQKTLQQLKRGVRLKEKEKNVILALVESIREVVED
;
A
#
# COMPACT_ATOMS: atom_id res chain seq x y z
N MET A 1 -26.55 44.99 -39.51
CA MET A 1 -26.74 43.64 -38.91
C MET A 1 -25.47 43.06 -38.26
N LYS A 2 -24.28 43.15 -38.88
CA LYS A 2 -22.99 42.64 -38.32
C LYS A 2 -22.67 43.01 -36.86
N ARG A 3 -22.90 44.26 -36.44
CA ARG A 3 -22.58 44.73 -35.07
C ARG A 3 -23.42 44.04 -33.99
N MET A 4 -24.64 43.61 -34.31
CA MET A 4 -25.53 42.92 -33.37
C MET A 4 -25.15 41.45 -33.23
N GLU A 5 -24.72 40.82 -34.32
CA GLU A 5 -24.20 39.45 -34.35
C GLU A 5 -22.88 39.32 -33.58
N GLU A 6 -21.99 40.31 -33.69
CA GLU A 6 -20.73 40.35 -32.92
C GLU A 6 -20.96 40.52 -31.41
N ILE A 7 -21.96 41.32 -31.02
CA ILE A 7 -22.34 41.51 -29.61
C ILE A 7 -23.01 40.25 -29.05
N LEU A 8 -23.84 39.57 -29.84
CA LEU A 8 -24.45 38.29 -29.45
C LEU A 8 -23.39 37.17 -29.35
N ALA A 9 -22.48 37.07 -30.32
CA ALA A 9 -21.40 36.09 -30.32
C ALA A 9 -20.41 36.29 -29.17
N SER A 10 -20.07 37.54 -28.83
CA SER A 10 -19.22 37.85 -27.68
C SER A 10 -19.91 37.56 -26.35
N ARG A 11 -21.22 37.80 -26.22
CA ARG A 11 -22.01 37.43 -25.04
C ARG A 11 -22.20 35.92 -24.89
N LEU A 12 -22.43 35.20 -25.99
CA LEU A 12 -22.52 33.73 -26.03
C LEU A 12 -21.19 33.09 -25.63
N LYS A 13 -20.07 33.56 -26.20
CA LYS A 13 -18.72 33.09 -25.80
C LYS A 13 -18.44 33.35 -24.32
N LYS A 14 -18.80 34.53 -23.79
CA LYS A 14 -18.56 34.87 -22.38
C LYS A 14 -19.36 33.97 -21.43
N LYS A 15 -20.60 33.62 -21.80
CA LYS A 15 -21.48 32.71 -21.05
C LYS A 15 -21.01 31.25 -21.11
N GLU A 16 -20.53 30.79 -22.27
CA GLU A 16 -19.90 29.45 -22.40
C GLU A 16 -18.60 29.34 -21.59
N THR A 17 -17.77 30.39 -21.59
CA THR A 17 -16.48 30.36 -20.88
C THR A 17 -16.68 30.43 -19.36
N GLN A 18 -17.64 31.23 -18.89
CA GLN A 18 -18.04 31.26 -17.48
C GLN A 18 -18.68 29.94 -17.04
N SER A 19 -19.59 29.36 -17.85
CA SER A 19 -20.19 28.06 -17.56
C SER A 19 -19.15 26.94 -17.49
N LYS A 20 -18.17 26.91 -18.39
CA LYS A 20 -17.09 25.91 -18.37
C LYS A 20 -16.16 26.10 -17.18
N MET A 21 -15.86 27.34 -16.80
CA MET A 21 -15.03 27.66 -15.62
C MET A 21 -15.76 27.32 -14.32
N GLU A 22 -17.05 27.62 -14.22
CA GLU A 22 -17.90 27.27 -13.07
C GLU A 22 -18.10 25.75 -12.97
N GLU A 23 -18.29 25.06 -14.09
CA GLU A 23 -18.36 23.60 -14.13
C GLU A 23 -17.01 22.97 -13.75
N MET A 24 -15.89 23.54 -14.19
CA MET A 24 -14.54 23.12 -13.80
C MET A 24 -14.27 23.38 -12.32
N VAL A 25 -14.67 24.54 -11.78
CA VAL A 25 -14.54 24.86 -10.35
C VAL A 25 -15.46 23.97 -9.52
N ARG A 26 -16.67 23.66 -9.99
CA ARG A 26 -17.58 22.72 -9.34
C ARG A 26 -16.98 21.31 -9.32
N LYS A 27 -16.51 20.82 -10.48
CA LYS A 27 -15.79 19.55 -10.62
C LYS A 27 -14.52 19.51 -9.77
N SER A 28 -13.81 20.63 -9.62
CA SER A 28 -12.64 20.76 -8.73
C SER A 28 -13.03 20.63 -7.26
N SER A 29 -14.07 21.36 -6.85
CA SER A 29 -14.59 21.37 -5.47
C SER A 29 -15.21 20.05 -5.05
N GLN A 30 -15.72 19.27 -6.02
CA GLN A 30 -16.29 17.93 -5.83
C GLN A 30 -15.25 16.80 -6.00
N GLY A 31 -13.99 17.12 -6.33
CA GLY A 31 -12.92 16.13 -6.52
C GLY A 31 -12.95 15.37 -7.87
N GLU A 32 -13.87 15.73 -8.77
CA GLU A 32 -14.07 15.12 -10.09
C GLU A 32 -13.01 15.53 -11.14
N LEU A 33 -12.16 16.52 -10.84
CA LEU A 33 -10.98 16.87 -11.66
C LEU A 33 -9.73 16.04 -11.33
N THR A 34 -9.81 15.09 -10.40
CA THR A 34 -8.71 14.13 -10.25
C THR A 34 -8.64 13.28 -11.52
N SER A 35 -7.44 12.84 -11.93
CA SER A 35 -7.15 12.01 -13.13
C SER A 35 -7.79 10.60 -13.11
N PHE A 36 -8.89 10.48 -12.37
CA PHE A 36 -9.38 9.32 -11.68
C PHE A 36 -10.91 9.19 -11.78
N SER A 37 -11.57 10.06 -12.56
CA SER A 37 -13.00 9.97 -12.90
C SER A 37 -13.37 8.74 -13.77
N GLY A 38 -12.41 7.85 -14.04
CA GLY A 38 -12.61 6.56 -14.73
C GLY A 38 -12.11 5.31 -13.98
N ILE A 39 -11.84 5.34 -12.66
CA ILE A 39 -11.21 4.20 -11.95
C ILE A 39 -12.18 3.06 -11.55
N PHE A 40 -13.45 3.07 -11.94
CA PHE A 40 -14.32 1.91 -11.68
C PHE A 40 -14.08 0.81 -12.72
N HIS A 41 -12.86 0.25 -12.75
CA HIS A 41 -12.58 -0.98 -13.46
C HIS A 41 -12.45 -2.09 -12.42
N THR A 42 -13.36 -3.06 -12.50
CA THR A 42 -13.29 -4.27 -11.69
C THR A 42 -12.04 -5.06 -12.08
N VAL A 43 -11.25 -5.44 -11.07
CA VAL A 43 -10.03 -6.21 -11.29
C VAL A 43 -10.42 -7.69 -11.29
N GLU A 44 -10.32 -8.34 -12.44
CA GLU A 44 -10.54 -9.79 -12.52
C GLU A 44 -9.59 -10.54 -11.59
N LEU A 45 -10.14 -11.53 -10.89
CA LEU A 45 -9.36 -12.42 -10.03
C LEU A 45 -8.45 -13.32 -10.88
N THR A 46 -7.27 -13.61 -10.35
CA THR A 46 -6.40 -14.63 -10.96
C THR A 46 -6.99 -16.02 -10.75
N GLU A 47 -6.59 -16.99 -11.57
CA GLU A 47 -7.02 -18.38 -11.40
C GLU A 47 -6.62 -18.94 -10.02
N GLY A 48 -5.44 -18.59 -9.52
CA GLY A 48 -5.01 -18.97 -8.17
C GLY A 48 -5.87 -18.35 -7.06
N GLU A 49 -6.45 -17.17 -7.28
CA GLU A 49 -7.42 -16.58 -6.34
C GLU A 49 -8.76 -17.32 -6.38
N LYS A 50 -9.26 -17.63 -7.58
CA LYS A 50 -10.51 -18.40 -7.74
C LYS A 50 -10.41 -19.78 -7.09
N LEU A 51 -9.30 -20.49 -7.31
CA LEU A 51 -9.06 -21.80 -6.69
C LEU A 51 -9.05 -21.73 -5.16
N LYS A 52 -8.48 -20.67 -4.58
CA LYS A 52 -8.52 -20.48 -3.12
C LYS A 52 -9.93 -20.18 -2.61
N LEU A 53 -10.72 -19.41 -3.36
CA LEU A 53 -12.12 -19.17 -2.99
C LEU A 53 -12.95 -20.46 -3.06
N GLU A 54 -12.71 -21.28 -4.09
CA GLU A 54 -13.35 -22.59 -4.22
C GLU A 54 -12.93 -23.54 -3.09
N GLU A 55 -11.65 -23.53 -2.69
CA GLU A 55 -11.16 -24.29 -1.54
C GLU A 55 -11.84 -23.84 -0.24
N ILE A 56 -11.95 -22.53 0.01
CA ILE A 56 -12.67 -21.98 1.18
C ILE A 56 -14.11 -22.48 1.21
N LEU A 57 -14.82 -22.37 0.08
CA LEU A 57 -16.21 -22.84 -0.01
C LEU A 57 -16.30 -24.35 0.22
N SER A 58 -15.39 -25.12 -0.37
CA SER A 58 -15.39 -26.58 -0.27
C SER A 58 -15.10 -27.08 1.14
N VAL A 59 -14.16 -26.44 1.85
CA VAL A 59 -13.77 -26.79 3.23
C VAL A 59 -14.86 -26.43 4.25
N HIS A 60 -15.66 -25.40 3.96
CA HIS A 60 -16.66 -24.86 4.87
C HIS A 60 -18.11 -25.10 4.43
N ALA A 61 -18.34 -25.86 3.35
CA ALA A 61 -19.68 -26.19 2.88
C ALA A 61 -20.40 -27.12 3.86
N GLY A 62 -21.67 -26.81 4.14
CA GLY A 62 -22.62 -27.74 4.76
C GLY A 62 -23.38 -28.54 3.71
N ASP A 63 -24.29 -29.39 4.17
CA ASP A 63 -25.18 -30.14 3.27
C ASP A 63 -26.13 -29.19 2.52
N GLY A 64 -26.15 -29.30 1.19
CA GLY A 64 -27.10 -28.59 0.32
C GLY A 64 -26.60 -27.25 -0.26
N GLU A 65 -25.38 -26.81 0.08
CA GLU A 65 -24.81 -25.57 -0.47
C GLU A 65 -24.39 -25.72 -1.94
N ASN A 66 -24.59 -24.66 -2.74
CA ASN A 66 -24.24 -24.63 -4.15
C ASN A 66 -22.91 -23.91 -4.38
N ILE A 67 -21.81 -24.64 -4.19
CA ILE A 67 -20.43 -24.14 -4.33
C ILE A 67 -20.23 -23.41 -5.66
N SER A 68 -20.79 -23.90 -6.77
CA SER A 68 -20.58 -23.28 -8.09
C SER A 68 -21.22 -21.89 -8.20
N GLU A 69 -22.43 -21.73 -7.67
CA GLU A 69 -23.12 -20.44 -7.67
C GLU A 69 -22.46 -19.47 -6.68
N ASP A 70 -22.12 -19.94 -5.49
CA ASP A 70 -21.47 -19.13 -4.47
C ASP A 70 -20.06 -18.71 -4.86
N LEU A 71 -19.31 -19.55 -5.57
CA LEU A 71 -18.01 -19.19 -6.11
C LEU A 71 -18.10 -18.01 -7.07
N LYS A 72 -19.13 -17.95 -7.92
CA LYS A 72 -19.35 -16.80 -8.84
C LYS A 72 -19.64 -15.53 -8.05
N ARG A 73 -20.53 -15.60 -7.05
CA ARG A 73 -20.90 -14.45 -6.21
C ARG A 73 -19.72 -13.96 -5.39
N LEU A 74 -19.01 -14.87 -4.72
CA LEU A 74 -17.85 -14.56 -3.90
C LEU A 74 -16.70 -14.00 -4.73
N SER A 75 -16.52 -14.48 -5.96
CA SER A 75 -15.54 -13.92 -6.90
C SER A 75 -15.86 -12.46 -7.26
N SER A 76 -17.13 -12.14 -7.52
CA SER A 76 -17.57 -10.75 -7.78
C SER A 76 -17.29 -9.85 -6.58
N ILE A 77 -17.74 -10.26 -5.39
CA ILE A 77 -17.52 -9.51 -4.14
C ILE A 77 -16.03 -9.28 -3.90
N THR A 78 -15.21 -10.32 -4.10
CA THR A 78 -13.76 -10.21 -3.91
C THR A 78 -13.12 -9.23 -4.91
N SER A 79 -13.55 -9.25 -6.18
CA SER A 79 -13.11 -8.29 -7.19
C SER A 79 -13.45 -6.85 -6.81
N GLU A 80 -14.68 -6.62 -6.33
CA GLU A 80 -15.14 -5.31 -5.86
C GLU A 80 -14.34 -4.83 -4.65
N VAL A 81 -14.11 -5.69 -3.65
CA VAL A 81 -13.28 -5.36 -2.49
C VAL A 81 -11.85 -4.97 -2.90
N LYS A 82 -11.26 -5.69 -3.86
CA LYS A 82 -9.93 -5.35 -4.41
C LYS A 82 -9.94 -4.02 -5.14
N ALA A 83 -10.97 -3.72 -5.93
CA ALA A 83 -11.13 -2.45 -6.62
C ALA A 83 -11.25 -1.28 -5.64
N ILE A 84 -12.14 -1.38 -4.64
CA ILE A 84 -12.33 -0.38 -3.59
C ILE A 84 -11.01 -0.13 -2.84
N THR A 85 -10.32 -1.20 -2.46
CA THR A 85 -9.03 -1.10 -1.75
C THR A 85 -7.99 -0.37 -2.59
N THR A 86 -7.90 -0.69 -3.89
CA THR A 86 -6.96 -0.04 -4.82
C THR A 86 -7.25 1.45 -4.96
N GLN A 87 -8.52 1.81 -5.10
CA GLN A 87 -8.95 3.20 -5.17
C GLN A 87 -8.59 3.97 -3.90
N ALA A 88 -8.89 3.39 -2.73
CA ALA A 88 -8.53 3.99 -1.45
C ALA A 88 -7.02 4.26 -1.37
N ILE A 89 -6.19 3.29 -1.73
CA ILE A 89 -4.72 3.44 -1.75
C ILE A 89 -4.30 4.61 -2.65
N LEU A 90 -4.83 4.70 -3.87
CA LEU A 90 -4.47 5.77 -4.82
C LEU A 90 -4.92 7.15 -4.33
N LEU A 91 -6.17 7.27 -3.85
CA LEU A 91 -6.72 8.52 -3.34
C LEU A 91 -5.93 9.01 -2.12
N HIS A 92 -5.65 8.12 -1.16
CA HIS A 92 -4.82 8.46 -0.01
C HIS A 92 -3.41 8.84 -0.46
N GLY A 93 -2.78 8.08 -1.35
CA GLY A 93 -1.44 8.35 -1.87
C GLY A 93 -1.33 9.73 -2.52
N GLU A 94 -2.31 10.14 -3.33
CA GLU A 94 -2.34 11.48 -3.95
C GLU A 94 -2.41 12.59 -2.89
N ARG A 95 -3.27 12.44 -1.86
CA ARG A 95 -3.39 13.45 -0.79
C ARG A 95 -2.13 13.49 0.08
N ILE A 96 -1.55 12.34 0.38
CA ILE A 96 -0.28 12.23 1.10
C ILE A 96 0.83 12.91 0.30
N LYS A 97 0.86 12.75 -1.03
CA LYS A 97 1.83 13.43 -1.90
C LYS A 97 1.70 14.94 -1.82
N LYS A 98 0.48 15.47 -1.92
CA LYS A 98 0.21 16.92 -1.77
C LYS A 98 0.66 17.44 -0.41
N ALA A 99 0.39 16.71 0.67
CA ALA A 99 0.86 17.05 2.01
C ALA A 99 2.39 17.01 2.12
N GLN A 100 3.05 16.01 1.51
CA GLN A 100 4.51 15.92 1.44
C GLN A 100 5.09 17.16 0.75
N ASP A 101 4.55 17.55 -0.40
CA ASP A 101 5.03 18.70 -1.16
C ASP A 101 4.83 20.02 -0.42
N LEU A 102 3.73 20.18 0.30
CA LEU A 102 3.48 21.32 1.19
C LEU A 102 4.52 21.39 2.32
N LEU A 103 4.78 20.25 2.97
CA LEU A 103 5.60 20.15 4.17
C LEU A 103 7.12 20.14 3.90
N LYS A 104 7.56 20.04 2.64
CA LYS A 104 8.98 20.17 2.24
C LYS A 104 9.65 21.46 2.70
N ARG A 105 8.87 22.54 2.87
CA ARG A 105 9.36 23.87 3.31
C ARG A 105 9.54 23.99 4.82
N TYR A 106 9.16 22.96 5.58
CA TYR A 106 9.21 22.95 7.04
C TYR A 106 10.41 22.13 7.53
N LYS A 107 10.67 22.22 8.84
CA LYS A 107 11.76 21.47 9.48
C LYS A 107 11.63 19.95 9.21
N GLU A 108 12.79 19.30 9.13
CA GLU A 108 12.87 17.84 9.05
C GLU A 108 11.96 17.17 10.11
N GLY A 109 11.24 16.14 9.69
CA GLY A 109 10.29 15.41 10.55
C GLY A 109 8.86 15.97 10.53
N ALA A 110 8.60 17.18 10.00
CA ALA A 110 7.25 17.75 9.92
C ALA A 110 6.27 16.83 9.16
N PHE A 111 6.70 16.27 8.02
CA PHE A 111 5.89 15.32 7.27
C PHE A 111 5.58 14.05 8.08
N THR A 112 6.59 13.46 8.74
CA THR A 112 6.40 12.27 9.58
C THR A 112 5.47 12.54 10.76
N ALA A 113 5.58 13.71 11.40
CA ALA A 113 4.68 14.11 12.47
C ALA A 113 3.23 14.24 11.97
N TRP A 114 3.03 14.82 10.79
CA TRP A 114 1.71 14.90 10.16
C TRP A 114 1.12 13.51 9.84
N LEU A 115 1.94 12.58 9.33
CA LEU A 115 1.52 11.19 9.09
C LEU A 115 1.04 10.54 10.39
N ILE A 116 1.80 10.66 11.48
CA ILE A 116 1.42 10.10 12.78
C ILE A 116 0.14 10.75 13.31
N ALA A 117 0.00 12.07 13.20
CA ALA A 117 -1.18 12.78 13.66
C ALA A 117 -2.46 12.39 12.88
N THR A 118 -2.33 12.05 11.59
CA THR A 118 -3.48 11.76 10.71
C THR A 118 -3.82 10.27 10.66
N TYR A 119 -2.83 9.39 10.67
CA TYR A 119 -3.00 7.93 10.48
C TYR A 119 -2.71 7.11 11.74
N GLY A 120 -2.20 7.72 12.82
CA GLY A 120 -1.73 7.03 14.02
C GLY A 120 -0.44 6.22 13.82
N ASN A 121 0.09 6.15 12.60
CA ASN A 121 1.30 5.42 12.26
C ASN A 121 1.96 6.00 10.99
N ARG A 122 3.23 5.67 10.76
CA ARG A 122 3.95 6.05 9.53
C ARG A 122 3.89 5.01 8.42
N GLN A 123 3.73 3.72 8.75
CA GLN A 123 3.93 2.63 7.80
C GLN A 123 2.88 2.61 6.70
N THR A 124 1.60 2.62 7.08
CA THR A 124 0.48 2.59 6.14
C THR A 124 0.49 3.76 5.16
N PRO A 125 0.62 5.03 5.60
CA PRO A 125 0.66 6.14 4.65
C PRO A 125 1.92 6.15 3.78
N TYR A 126 3.08 5.67 4.26
CA TYR A 126 4.24 5.49 3.37
C TYR A 126 4.00 4.43 2.30
N ASN A 127 3.35 3.31 2.64
CA ASN A 127 3.00 2.28 1.66
C ASN A 127 2.04 2.85 0.59
N PHE A 128 1.04 3.64 0.99
CA PHE A 128 0.10 4.28 0.06
C PHE A 128 0.82 5.27 -0.87
N LEU A 129 1.68 6.12 -0.31
CA LEU A 129 2.49 7.06 -1.09
C LEU A 129 3.37 6.33 -2.10
N GLN A 130 4.08 5.27 -1.68
CA GLN A 130 4.95 4.49 -2.56
C GLN A 130 4.17 3.79 -3.67
N TYR A 131 3.00 3.23 -3.37
CA TYR A 131 2.12 2.64 -4.38
C TYR A 131 1.68 3.68 -5.41
N TYR A 132 1.18 4.82 -4.96
CA TYR A 132 0.76 5.92 -5.81
C TYR A 132 1.89 6.39 -6.73
N GLU A 133 3.06 6.69 -6.16
CA GLU A 133 4.22 7.14 -6.95
C GLU A 133 4.72 6.07 -7.92
N PHE A 134 4.54 4.78 -7.60
CA PHE A 134 4.91 3.69 -8.51
C PHE A 134 3.93 3.59 -9.68
N VAL A 135 2.63 3.64 -9.43
CA VAL A 135 1.59 3.62 -10.48
C VAL A 135 1.68 4.83 -11.41
N GLU A 136 2.07 6.00 -10.89
CA GLU A 136 2.30 7.20 -11.69
C GLU A 136 3.49 7.06 -12.65
N ARG A 137 4.50 6.25 -12.29
CA ARG A 137 5.70 6.01 -13.12
C ARG A 137 5.56 4.82 -14.06
N ILE A 138 4.69 3.87 -13.73
CA ILE A 138 4.45 2.66 -14.53
C ILE A 138 3.76 3.00 -15.86
N PRO A 139 4.19 2.40 -16.99
CA PRO A 139 3.54 2.56 -18.28
C PRO A 139 2.04 2.18 -18.24
N PRO A 140 1.14 2.91 -18.93
CA PRO A 140 -0.31 2.65 -18.89
C PRO A 140 -0.70 1.20 -19.15
N GLN A 141 -0.01 0.52 -20.07
CA GLN A 141 -0.26 -0.88 -20.42
C GLN A 141 0.00 -1.87 -19.28
N LEU A 142 0.81 -1.50 -18.28
CA LEU A 142 1.14 -2.34 -17.13
C LEU A 142 0.28 -2.02 -15.89
N LYS A 143 -0.47 -0.92 -15.89
CA LYS A 143 -1.28 -0.51 -14.71
C LYS A 143 -2.30 -1.58 -14.32
N MET A 144 -2.99 -2.17 -15.30
CA MET A 144 -3.92 -3.28 -15.06
C MET A 144 -3.24 -4.49 -14.42
N GLN A 145 -1.98 -4.76 -14.77
CA GLN A 145 -1.21 -5.86 -14.20
C GLN A 145 -0.85 -5.57 -12.74
N VAL A 146 -0.43 -4.34 -12.44
CA VAL A 146 -0.16 -3.88 -11.06
C VAL A 146 -1.42 -3.99 -10.19
N ASP A 147 -2.59 -3.70 -10.73
CA ASP A 147 -3.83 -3.78 -9.97
C ASP A 147 -4.20 -5.20 -9.55
N LYS A 148 -3.86 -6.19 -10.38
CA LYS A 148 -4.02 -7.63 -10.10
C LYS A 148 -3.04 -8.14 -9.04
N MET A 149 -1.84 -7.55 -8.97
CA MET A 149 -0.78 -7.99 -8.06
C MET A 149 -1.15 -7.82 -6.58
N PRO A 150 -0.63 -8.70 -5.69
CA PRO A 150 -0.77 -8.53 -4.24
C PRO A 150 -0.22 -7.17 -3.78
N LYS A 151 -1.04 -6.37 -3.09
CA LYS A 151 -0.65 -4.99 -2.70
C LYS A 151 0.62 -4.93 -1.85
N GLN A 152 0.83 -5.90 -0.97
CA GLN A 152 2.06 -6.00 -0.17
C GLN A 152 3.31 -6.20 -1.05
N ALA A 153 3.20 -6.96 -2.13
CA ALA A 153 4.28 -7.14 -3.08
C ALA A 153 4.55 -5.85 -3.86
N VAL A 154 3.51 -5.14 -4.29
CA VAL A 154 3.65 -3.83 -4.94
C VAL A 154 4.28 -2.79 -4.01
N TYR A 155 3.86 -2.71 -2.74
CA TYR A 155 4.52 -1.84 -1.75
C TYR A 155 6.00 -2.18 -1.62
N THR A 156 6.32 -3.47 -1.54
CA THR A 156 7.71 -3.92 -1.44
C THR A 156 8.50 -3.48 -2.68
N LEU A 157 8.02 -3.80 -3.88
CA LEU A 157 8.66 -3.45 -5.16
C LEU A 157 8.85 -1.93 -5.32
N ALA A 158 7.81 -1.15 -5.01
CA ALA A 158 7.84 0.31 -5.08
C ALA A 158 8.90 0.89 -4.14
N SER A 159 9.04 0.31 -2.95
CA SER A 159 9.94 0.79 -1.89
C SER A 159 11.42 0.40 -2.07
N ARG A 160 11.74 -0.55 -2.96
CA ARG A 160 13.11 -1.00 -3.19
C ARG A 160 13.86 -0.06 -4.12
N ASN A 161 15.16 0.08 -3.92
CA ASN A 161 16.03 0.76 -4.88
C ASN A 161 16.33 -0.18 -6.05
N GLY A 162 16.47 0.37 -7.26
CA GLY A 162 16.82 -0.40 -8.46
C GLY A 162 16.27 0.25 -9.74
N PRO A 163 16.76 -0.19 -10.92
CA PRO A 163 16.30 0.32 -12.21
C PRO A 163 14.80 0.14 -12.38
N GLN A 164 14.13 1.16 -12.91
CA GLN A 164 12.68 1.15 -13.12
C GLN A 164 12.29 0.11 -14.17
N GLU A 165 13.12 -0.07 -15.21
CA GLU A 165 12.93 -1.04 -16.29
C GLU A 165 12.86 -2.48 -15.75
N MET A 166 13.68 -2.80 -14.74
CA MET A 166 13.67 -4.11 -14.09
C MET A 166 12.39 -4.34 -13.28
N LYS A 167 11.84 -3.30 -12.65
CA LYS A 167 10.57 -3.39 -11.93
C LYS A 167 9.41 -3.60 -12.90
N GLU A 168 9.42 -2.89 -14.02
CA GLU A 168 8.43 -3.04 -15.09
C GLU A 168 8.48 -4.43 -15.71
N LYS A 169 9.69 -4.96 -15.95
CA LYS A 169 9.89 -6.34 -16.41
C LYS A 169 9.30 -7.35 -15.44
N LEU A 170 9.54 -7.23 -14.13
CA LEU A 170 8.92 -8.12 -13.13
C LEU A 170 7.38 -8.02 -13.16
N VAL A 171 6.82 -6.81 -13.30
CA VAL A 171 5.36 -6.63 -13.40
C VAL A 171 4.82 -7.35 -14.63
N LEU A 172 5.49 -7.19 -15.78
CA LEU A 172 5.11 -7.82 -17.04
C LEU A 172 5.20 -9.36 -16.98
N GLU A 173 6.24 -9.89 -16.33
CA GLU A 173 6.52 -11.32 -16.26
C GLU A 173 5.70 -12.05 -15.19
N TRP A 174 5.11 -11.35 -14.22
CA TRP A 174 4.26 -11.95 -13.18
C TRP A 174 3.01 -12.59 -13.79
N LYS A 175 2.76 -13.87 -13.52
CA LYS A 175 1.65 -14.67 -14.09
C LYS A 175 0.60 -15.07 -13.08
N GLY A 176 0.55 -14.42 -11.92
CA GLY A 176 -0.38 -14.78 -10.85
C GLY A 176 0.23 -15.68 -9.78
N GLU A 177 1.56 -15.76 -9.68
CA GLU A 177 2.25 -16.49 -8.62
C GLU A 177 1.82 -15.99 -7.24
N SER A 178 1.96 -16.86 -6.23
CA SER A 178 1.61 -16.53 -4.85
C SER A 178 2.36 -15.28 -4.37
N LYS A 179 1.72 -14.56 -3.44
CA LYS A 179 2.30 -13.39 -2.78
C LYS A 179 3.68 -13.72 -2.20
N GLU A 180 3.84 -14.90 -1.61
CA GLU A 180 5.08 -15.37 -1.00
C GLU A 180 6.19 -15.52 -2.04
N ASN A 181 5.89 -16.16 -3.18
CA ASN A 181 6.85 -16.34 -4.27
C ASN A 181 7.23 -15.01 -4.91
N LEU A 182 6.25 -14.13 -5.14
CA LEU A 182 6.50 -12.80 -5.68
C LEU A 182 7.34 -11.95 -4.72
N LEU A 183 7.06 -11.98 -3.42
CA LEU A 183 7.86 -11.29 -2.42
C LEU A 183 9.30 -11.81 -2.36
N ARG A 184 9.49 -13.13 -2.50
CA ARG A 184 10.83 -13.73 -2.58
C ARG A 184 11.58 -13.22 -3.81
N ALA A 185 10.97 -13.30 -4.99
CA ALA A 185 11.56 -12.81 -6.24
C ALA A 185 11.95 -11.31 -6.17
N ILE A 186 11.10 -10.47 -5.57
CA ILE A 186 11.41 -9.05 -5.36
C ILE A 186 12.63 -8.88 -4.45
N ARG A 187 12.73 -9.64 -3.36
CA ARG A 187 13.85 -9.53 -2.41
C ARG A 187 15.18 -10.01 -3.00
N GLU A 188 15.12 -11.03 -3.85
CA GLU A 188 16.29 -11.57 -4.57
C GLU A 188 16.78 -10.59 -5.64
N MET A 189 15.87 -10.03 -6.45
CA MET A 189 16.25 -9.11 -7.52
C MET A 189 16.57 -7.69 -7.04
N PHE A 190 15.97 -7.27 -5.93
CA PHE A 190 16.17 -5.93 -5.35
C PHE A 190 16.55 -6.06 -3.87
N PRO A 191 17.76 -6.57 -3.56
CA PRO A 191 18.23 -6.70 -2.18
C PRO A 191 18.27 -5.33 -1.49
N LEU A 192 18.10 -5.31 -0.16
CA LEU A 192 18.33 -4.08 0.60
C LEU A 192 19.84 -3.81 0.54
N SER A 193 20.23 -2.53 0.40
CA SER A 193 21.61 -2.14 0.68
C SER A 193 21.92 -2.36 2.17
N GLU A 194 23.18 -2.64 2.51
CA GLU A 194 23.64 -2.80 3.89
C GLU A 194 23.36 -1.55 4.76
N THR A 195 23.25 -0.38 4.14
CA THR A 195 22.93 0.90 4.79
C THR A 195 21.42 1.18 4.91
N ASP A 196 20.55 0.30 4.39
CA ASP A 196 19.11 0.48 4.47
C ASP A 196 18.61 0.11 5.86
N LYS A 197 17.97 1.07 6.56
CA LYS A 197 17.39 0.85 7.91
C LYS A 197 16.33 -0.27 7.98
N ARG A 198 15.86 -0.78 6.85
CA ARG A 198 14.94 -1.93 6.73
C ARG A 198 15.67 -3.26 6.59
N ALA A 199 16.96 -3.25 6.25
CA ALA A 199 17.83 -4.38 6.52
C ALA A 199 18.02 -4.40 8.04
N ALA A 200 17.04 -4.95 8.75
CA ALA A 200 17.25 -5.23 10.16
C ALA A 200 18.46 -6.15 10.24
N SER A 201 19.49 -5.75 10.97
CA SER A 201 20.40 -6.75 11.47
C SER A 201 19.54 -7.72 12.28
N PRO A 202 19.65 -9.05 12.11
CA PRO A 202 19.01 -9.99 13.00
C PRO A 202 19.26 -9.63 14.48
N ALA A 203 20.41 -9.02 14.77
CA ALA A 203 20.76 -8.47 16.08
C ALA A 203 19.84 -7.32 16.54
N ASP A 204 19.35 -6.44 15.66
CA ASP A 204 18.50 -5.30 16.06
C ASP A 204 17.18 -5.75 16.67
N GLY A 205 16.61 -6.84 16.17
CA GLY A 205 15.40 -7.47 16.71
C GLY A 205 15.64 -8.10 18.08
N VAL A 206 16.79 -8.78 18.24
CA VAL A 206 17.22 -9.38 19.51
C VAL A 206 17.49 -8.28 20.54
N ILE A 207 18.27 -7.25 20.20
CA ILE A 207 18.58 -6.10 21.06
C ILE A 207 17.30 -5.39 21.50
N SER A 208 16.39 -5.09 20.58
CA SER A 208 15.12 -4.43 20.90
C SER A 208 14.24 -5.26 21.84
N SER A 209 14.27 -6.59 21.69
CA SER A 209 13.52 -7.50 22.56
C SER A 209 14.13 -7.57 23.95
N LEU A 210 15.45 -7.68 24.06
CA LEU A 210 16.18 -7.66 25.34
C LEU A 210 15.97 -6.34 26.10
N GLN A 211 15.99 -5.21 25.40
CA GLN A 211 15.72 -3.89 26.00
C GLN A 211 14.29 -3.79 26.56
N LYS A 212 13.29 -4.31 25.85
CA LYS A 212 11.89 -4.35 26.32
C LYS A 212 11.75 -5.26 27.54
N THR A 213 12.34 -6.45 27.50
CA THR A 213 12.35 -7.40 28.64
C THR A 213 13.00 -6.76 29.87
N LEU A 214 14.15 -6.10 29.70
CA LEU A 214 14.82 -5.38 30.78
C LEU A 214 13.93 -4.27 31.36
N GLN A 215 13.23 -3.51 30.50
CA GLN A 215 12.31 -2.47 30.95
C GLN A 215 11.12 -3.06 31.74
N GLN A 216 10.60 -4.22 31.35
CA GLN A 216 9.54 -4.92 32.07
C GLN A 216 10.02 -5.38 33.46
N LEU A 217 11.21 -5.97 33.55
CA LEU A 217 11.80 -6.38 34.83
C LEU A 217 12.03 -5.17 35.76
N LYS A 218 12.52 -4.05 35.21
CA LYS A 218 12.71 -2.79 35.95
C LYS A 218 11.41 -2.16 36.48
N ARG A 219 10.26 -2.47 35.87
CA ARG A 219 8.94 -1.99 36.32
C ARG A 219 8.42 -2.72 37.56
N GLY A 220 9.23 -3.60 38.17
CA GLY A 220 8.96 -4.13 39.51
C GLY A 220 8.26 -5.49 39.53
N VAL A 221 8.60 -6.37 38.57
CA VAL A 221 8.11 -7.76 38.60
C VAL A 221 8.66 -8.45 39.86
N ARG A 222 7.77 -8.88 40.76
CA ARG A 222 8.14 -9.71 41.91
C ARG A 222 8.38 -11.14 41.44
N LEU A 223 9.64 -11.49 41.26
CA LEU A 223 10.06 -12.83 40.86
C LEU A 223 10.20 -13.75 42.08
N LYS A 224 9.63 -14.95 41.98
CA LYS A 224 9.89 -16.06 42.91
C LYS A 224 11.30 -16.61 42.68
N GLU A 225 11.85 -17.29 43.67
CA GLU A 225 13.23 -17.79 43.62
C GLU A 225 13.49 -18.73 42.43
N LYS A 226 12.51 -19.60 42.10
CA LYS A 226 12.57 -20.45 40.91
C LYS A 226 12.61 -19.64 39.60
N GLU A 227 11.86 -18.55 39.51
CA GLU A 227 11.79 -17.70 38.32
C GLU A 227 13.08 -16.90 38.13
N LYS A 228 13.68 -16.42 39.23
CA LYS A 228 15.01 -15.79 39.20
C LYS A 228 16.07 -16.74 38.67
N ASN A 229 16.09 -17.98 39.16
CA ASN A 229 17.08 -18.97 38.74
C ASN A 229 16.96 -19.30 37.25
N VAL A 230 15.73 -19.38 36.72
CA VAL A 230 15.50 -19.58 35.27
C VAL A 230 15.97 -18.37 34.47
N ILE A 231 15.67 -17.14 34.91
CA ILE A 231 16.11 -15.93 34.22
C ILE A 231 17.64 -15.81 34.22
N LEU A 232 18.30 -16.12 35.34
CA LEU A 232 19.76 -16.10 35.42
C LEU A 232 20.41 -17.15 34.51
N ALA A 233 19.86 -18.37 34.45
CA ALA A 233 20.34 -19.40 33.53
C ALA A 233 20.19 -18.96 32.06
N LEU A 234 19.07 -18.33 31.70
CA LEU A 234 18.86 -17.80 30.35
C LEU A 234 19.83 -16.65 30.01
N VAL A 235 20.17 -15.80 30.98
CA VAL A 235 21.16 -14.72 30.78
C VAL A 235 22.55 -15.30 30.53
N GLU A 236 22.96 -16.33 31.27
CA GLU A 236 24.25 -17.01 31.03
C GLU A 236 24.28 -17.70 29.66
N SER A 237 23.20 -18.40 29.25
CA SER A 237 23.15 -18.98 27.90
C SER A 237 23.20 -17.93 26.79
N ILE A 238 22.57 -16.75 27.00
CA ILE A 238 22.68 -15.63 26.05
C ILE A 238 24.13 -15.11 26.01
N ARG A 239 24.80 -15.06 27.15
CA ARG A 239 26.19 -14.60 27.26
C ARG A 239 27.15 -15.52 26.50
N GLU A 240 27.04 -16.83 26.69
CA GLU A 240 27.84 -17.82 25.95
C GLU A 240 27.69 -17.64 24.43
N VAL A 241 26.46 -17.46 23.95
CA VAL A 241 26.17 -17.27 22.51
C VAL A 241 26.68 -15.93 21.94
N VAL A 242 26.90 -14.93 22.79
CA VAL A 242 27.38 -13.59 22.37
C VAL A 242 28.90 -13.47 22.45
N GLU A 243 29.54 -14.25 23.32
CA GLU A 243 31.00 -14.25 23.51
C GLU A 243 31.75 -15.23 22.55
N ASP A 244 31.04 -16.19 21.93
CA ASP A 244 31.51 -17.04 20.82
C ASP A 244 31.50 -16.31 19.45
#